data_AF-A0AAW1P713-F1
#
_entry.id   AF-A0AAW1P713-F1
#
_cell.length_a   1.000
_cell.length_b   1.000
_cell.length_c   1.000
_cell.angle_alpha   90.00
_cell.angle_beta   90.00
_cell.angle_gamma   90.00
#
_symmetry.space_group_name_H-M   'P 1'
#
loop_
_entity.id
_entity.type
_entity.pdbx_description
1 polymer ?
#
loop_
_entity_poly.entity_id
_entity_poly.type
_entity_poly.pdbx_seq_one_letter_code
_entity_poly.pdbx_strand_id
1 'polypeptide(L)'
;MFHSTRVVLELGLDPAKMARKRTVRLWANADNARAVLAVLRENGLTEAQVKQTVHRHCPILAMSPAAIAMRARLLLDFGVHDIAGLIASKPGALSYRLEDHLARNFAYLQSELSINHASMMHLLSCHPHTFGSQQSTLEEKVGFWRDRLDADLALVGKLLVKYPSLLSPSPAYLHKKWAELEAVGFDPATIHAMVRAVPAVLCIGHVGRATGNVDFLTRELGVSRDDILACTAVTPVLLIKNLDSPLYHLKLRFLRDFIQVPDLQGQLLIRPTYLGYSLVGRIGPRSAFMKHRGLPLHTLQYVAYSEAAWLAWLAKVGKSTPGCGGTYGNCRDFARWT
;
A
#
# COMPACT_ATOMS: atom_id res chain seq x y z
N MET A 1 -39.56 3.57 -7.65
CA MET A 1 -38.41 2.66 -7.55
C MET A 1 -37.34 3.14 -8.53
N PHE A 2 -36.11 3.39 -8.09
CA PHE A 2 -35.13 4.15 -8.88
C PHE A 2 -34.53 3.32 -10.03
N HIS A 3 -34.36 3.93 -11.22
CA HIS A 3 -34.07 3.23 -12.47
C HIS A 3 -32.69 2.54 -12.50
N SER A 4 -31.66 3.14 -11.90
CA SER A 4 -30.33 2.51 -11.76
C SER A 4 -30.31 1.36 -10.74
N THR A 5 -31.21 1.36 -9.74
CA THR A 5 -31.36 0.27 -8.77
C THR A 5 -31.67 -1.05 -9.47
N ARG A 6 -32.49 -1.01 -10.53
CA ARG A 6 -32.82 -2.19 -11.32
C ARG A 6 -31.59 -2.78 -12.02
N VAL A 7 -30.74 -1.95 -12.61
CA VAL A 7 -29.50 -2.39 -13.27
C VAL A 7 -28.51 -2.96 -12.24
N VAL A 8 -28.41 -2.38 -11.04
CA VAL A 8 -27.59 -2.90 -9.94
C VAL A 8 -28.10 -4.28 -9.48
N LEU A 9 -29.42 -4.47 -9.39
CA LEU A 9 -30.04 -5.76 -9.09
C LEU A 9 -29.82 -6.79 -10.19
N GLU A 10 -29.93 -6.39 -11.47
CA GLU A 10 -29.64 -7.24 -12.64
C GLU A 10 -28.19 -7.76 -12.61
N LEU A 11 -27.23 -6.98 -12.07
CA LEU A 11 -25.85 -7.42 -11.85
C LEU A 11 -25.64 -8.29 -10.59
N GLY A 12 -26.71 -8.57 -9.85
CA GLY A 12 -26.66 -9.30 -8.58
C GLY A 12 -25.85 -8.56 -7.51
N LEU A 13 -25.92 -7.22 -7.49
CA LEU A 13 -25.33 -6.36 -6.47
C LEU A 13 -26.42 -5.82 -5.54
N ASP A 14 -26.06 -5.55 -4.29
CA ASP A 14 -26.98 -5.04 -3.26
C ASP A 14 -27.06 -3.50 -3.33
N PRO A 15 -28.20 -2.92 -3.75
CA PRO A 15 -28.32 -1.47 -3.89
C PRO A 15 -28.16 -0.71 -2.56
N ALA A 16 -28.53 -1.30 -1.43
CA ALA A 16 -28.39 -0.69 -0.12
C ALA A 16 -26.91 -0.59 0.29
N LYS A 17 -26.11 -1.61 -0.01
CA LYS A 17 -24.65 -1.57 0.19
C LYS A 17 -23.99 -0.55 -0.73
N MET A 18 -24.45 -0.43 -1.97
CA MET A 18 -23.92 0.54 -2.93
C MET A 18 -24.24 1.99 -2.51
N ALA A 19 -25.45 2.26 -2.02
CA ALA A 19 -25.85 3.60 -1.55
C ALA A 19 -25.05 4.08 -0.31
N ARG A 20 -24.58 3.16 0.54
CA ARG A 20 -23.80 3.49 1.76
C ARG A 20 -22.36 3.92 1.49
N LYS A 21 -21.80 3.65 0.30
CA LYS A 21 -20.39 3.95 -0.03
C LYS A 21 -20.06 5.43 -0.26
N ARG A 22 -21.01 6.35 0.00
CA ARG A 22 -20.80 7.81 0.07
C ARG A 22 -19.95 8.38 -1.08
N THR A 23 -20.47 8.34 -2.30
CA THR A 23 -20.36 9.51 -3.19
C THR A 23 -21.44 9.42 -4.25
N VAL A 24 -22.24 10.48 -4.28
CA VAL A 24 -23.23 10.85 -5.29
C VAL A 24 -24.55 10.06 -5.30
N ARG A 25 -25.63 10.82 -5.12
CA ARG A 25 -26.94 10.56 -5.71
C ARG A 25 -26.77 10.55 -7.25
N LEU A 26 -26.17 9.52 -7.83
CA LEU A 26 -26.13 9.35 -9.29
C LEU A 26 -27.13 8.29 -9.67
N TRP A 27 -28.32 8.77 -10.00
CA TRP A 27 -29.35 7.95 -10.58
C TRP A 27 -29.17 8.09 -12.07
N ALA A 28 -28.15 7.41 -12.59
CA ALA A 28 -28.02 7.24 -14.02
C ALA A 28 -29.36 6.70 -14.55
N ASN A 29 -29.81 7.23 -15.69
CA ASN A 29 -30.89 6.60 -16.44
C ASN A 29 -30.53 5.12 -16.65
N ALA A 30 -31.51 4.20 -16.50
CA ALA A 30 -31.29 2.77 -16.75
C ALA A 30 -30.71 2.52 -18.14
N ASP A 31 -31.14 3.28 -19.14
CA ASP A 31 -30.62 3.15 -20.50
C ASP A 31 -29.15 3.59 -20.59
N ASN A 32 -28.79 4.70 -19.92
CA ASN A 32 -27.38 5.12 -19.83
C ASN A 32 -26.53 4.07 -19.11
N ALA A 33 -27.02 3.53 -17.99
CA ALA A 33 -26.31 2.50 -17.25
C ALA A 33 -26.10 1.25 -18.12
N ARG A 34 -27.13 0.79 -18.85
CA ARG A 34 -26.99 -0.33 -19.79
C ARG A 34 -26.02 -0.04 -20.92
N ALA A 35 -26.04 1.18 -21.49
CA ALA A 35 -25.09 1.59 -22.51
C ALA A 35 -23.65 1.63 -21.98
N VAL A 36 -23.43 2.13 -20.76
CA VAL A 36 -22.12 2.06 -20.09
C VAL A 36 -21.67 0.60 -19.93
N LEU A 37 -22.55 -0.29 -19.48
CA LEU A 37 -22.22 -1.72 -19.34
C LEU A 37 -21.88 -2.37 -20.69
N ALA A 38 -22.58 -2.00 -21.77
CA ALA A 38 -22.28 -2.46 -23.12
C ALA A 38 -20.87 -2.02 -23.55
N VAL A 39 -20.54 -0.74 -23.39
CA VAL A 39 -19.20 -0.22 -23.71
C VAL A 39 -18.11 -0.91 -22.88
N LEU A 40 -18.35 -1.20 -21.60
CA LEU A 40 -17.38 -1.95 -20.79
C LEU A 40 -17.15 -3.37 -21.36
N ARG A 41 -18.19 -4.05 -21.82
CA ARG A 41 -18.07 -5.38 -22.45
C ARG A 41 -17.36 -5.32 -23.80
N GLU A 42 -17.63 -4.30 -24.60
CA GLU A 42 -16.94 -4.04 -25.88
C GLU A 42 -15.44 -3.82 -25.68
N ASN A 43 -15.04 -3.26 -24.53
CA ASN A 43 -13.64 -3.12 -24.13
C ASN A 43 -13.05 -4.41 -23.50
N GLY A 44 -13.74 -5.55 -23.63
CA GLY A 44 -13.23 -6.87 -23.24
C GLY A 44 -13.41 -7.23 -21.78
N LEU A 45 -14.20 -6.48 -20.99
CA LEU A 45 -14.48 -6.87 -19.60
C LEU A 45 -15.45 -8.06 -19.55
N THR A 46 -15.06 -9.10 -18.80
CA THR A 46 -15.96 -10.21 -18.43
C THR A 46 -17.08 -9.75 -17.50
N GLU A 47 -18.18 -10.51 -17.39
CA GLU A 47 -19.26 -10.19 -16.44
C GLU A 47 -18.77 -10.04 -14.99
N ALA A 48 -17.81 -10.88 -14.57
CA ALA A 48 -17.19 -10.78 -13.25
C ALA A 48 -16.44 -9.46 -13.07
N GLN A 49 -15.67 -9.04 -14.08
CA GLN A 49 -14.96 -7.75 -14.08
C GLN A 49 -15.94 -6.57 -14.11
N VAL A 50 -16.99 -6.62 -14.94
CA VAL A 50 -18.04 -5.60 -14.97
C VAL A 50 -18.68 -5.43 -13.59
N LYS A 51 -19.09 -6.53 -12.97
CA LYS A 51 -19.64 -6.53 -11.60
C LYS A 51 -18.66 -5.93 -10.60
N GLN A 52 -17.39 -6.31 -10.67
CA GLN A 52 -16.34 -5.79 -9.79
C GLN A 52 -16.10 -4.29 -10.00
N THR A 53 -16.08 -3.83 -11.25
CA THR A 53 -15.92 -2.42 -11.65
C THR A 53 -17.03 -1.57 -11.05
N VAL A 54 -18.29 -1.97 -11.25
CA VAL A 54 -19.46 -1.26 -10.70
C VAL A 54 -19.45 -1.30 -9.18
N HIS A 55 -19.10 -2.43 -8.57
CA HIS A 55 -19.01 -2.54 -7.11
C HIS A 55 -17.94 -1.63 -6.50
N ARG A 56 -16.79 -1.47 -7.18
CA ARG A 56 -15.67 -0.61 -6.74
C ARG A 56 -15.93 0.88 -7.03
N HIS A 57 -16.58 1.20 -8.15
CA HIS A 57 -16.76 2.57 -8.62
C HIS A 57 -18.14 2.76 -9.29
N CYS A 58 -19.19 2.78 -8.46
CA CYS A 58 -20.55 2.97 -8.93
C CYS A 58 -20.77 4.24 -9.80
N PRO A 59 -20.08 5.38 -9.58
CA PRO A 59 -20.24 6.57 -10.42
C PRO A 59 -19.98 6.34 -11.91
N ILE A 60 -19.28 5.27 -12.29
CA ILE A 60 -19.04 4.93 -13.70
C ILE A 60 -20.35 4.78 -14.50
N LEU A 61 -21.43 4.31 -13.87
CA LEU A 61 -22.72 4.10 -14.53
C LEU A 61 -23.42 5.38 -14.98
N ALA A 62 -23.03 6.52 -14.41
CA ALA A 62 -23.57 7.83 -14.78
C ALA A 62 -22.67 8.61 -15.74
N MET A 63 -21.53 8.04 -16.13
CA MET A 63 -20.69 8.64 -17.15
C MET A 63 -21.31 8.47 -18.54
N SER A 64 -20.87 9.31 -19.48
CA SER A 64 -21.22 9.16 -20.89
C SER A 64 -20.56 7.90 -21.47
N PRO A 65 -21.34 6.98 -22.10
CA PRO A 65 -20.79 5.81 -22.78
C PRO A 65 -19.77 6.21 -23.86
N ALA A 66 -20.03 7.28 -24.61
CA ALA A 66 -19.11 7.80 -25.63
C ALA A 66 -17.79 8.29 -25.02
N ALA A 67 -17.85 8.97 -23.87
CA ALA A 67 -16.63 9.41 -23.17
C ALA A 67 -15.81 8.22 -22.65
N ILE A 68 -16.47 7.16 -22.15
CA ILE A 68 -15.78 5.92 -21.75
C ILE A 68 -15.08 5.30 -22.96
N ALA A 69 -15.80 5.11 -24.08
CA ALA A 69 -15.26 4.52 -25.28
C ALA A 69 -14.05 5.30 -25.82
N MET A 70 -14.18 6.64 -25.89
CA MET A 70 -13.10 7.53 -26.29
C MET A 70 -11.86 7.39 -25.39
N ARG A 71 -12.03 7.39 -24.08
CA ARG A 71 -10.90 7.29 -23.14
C ARG A 71 -10.25 5.91 -23.16
N ALA A 72 -11.03 4.84 -23.31
CA ALA A 72 -10.49 3.50 -23.48
C ALA A 72 -9.70 3.40 -24.79
N ARG A 73 -10.20 3.98 -25.88
CA ARG A 73 -9.48 4.07 -27.15
C ARG A 73 -8.19 4.86 -27.04
N LEU A 74 -8.23 6.01 -26.38
CA LEU A 74 -7.05 6.82 -26.10
C LEU A 74 -5.98 6.02 -25.35
N LEU A 75 -6.36 5.27 -24.32
CA LEU A 75 -5.43 4.42 -23.57
C LEU A 75 -4.82 3.32 -24.44
N LEU A 76 -5.62 2.69 -25.32
CA LEU A 76 -5.13 1.70 -26.30
C LEU A 76 -4.13 2.32 -27.28
N ASP A 77 -4.44 3.50 -27.84
CA ASP A 77 -3.58 4.20 -28.80
C ASP A 77 -2.24 4.64 -28.15
N PHE A 78 -2.24 4.89 -26.85
CA PHE A 78 -1.02 5.18 -26.07
C PHE A 78 -0.22 3.92 -25.68
N GLY A 79 -0.71 2.72 -25.92
CA GLY A 79 0.01 1.47 -25.67
C GLY A 79 -0.46 0.64 -24.47
N VAL A 80 -1.61 0.96 -23.86
CA VAL A 80 -2.19 0.13 -22.79
C VAL A 80 -2.87 -1.09 -23.41
N HIS A 81 -2.16 -2.22 -23.46
CA HIS A 81 -2.67 -3.45 -24.07
C HIS A 81 -3.76 -4.16 -23.25
N ASP A 82 -3.63 -4.20 -21.91
CA ASP A 82 -4.62 -4.81 -21.01
C ASP A 82 -5.61 -3.76 -20.47
N ILE A 83 -6.43 -3.21 -21.37
CA ILE A 83 -7.42 -2.20 -21.01
C ILE A 83 -8.50 -2.76 -20.05
N ALA A 84 -8.91 -4.02 -20.24
CA ALA A 84 -9.91 -4.66 -19.40
C ALA A 84 -9.41 -4.86 -17.96
N GLY A 85 -8.16 -5.33 -17.79
CA GLY A 85 -7.53 -5.46 -16.49
C GLY A 85 -7.27 -4.11 -15.81
N LEU A 86 -6.88 -3.09 -16.58
CA LEU A 86 -6.75 -1.72 -16.06
C LEU A 86 -8.08 -1.19 -15.53
N ILE A 87 -9.16 -1.26 -16.31
CA ILE A 87 -10.50 -0.78 -15.90
C ILE A 87 -11.01 -1.58 -14.70
N ALA A 88 -10.87 -2.91 -14.70
CA ALA A 88 -11.33 -3.75 -13.59
C ALA A 88 -10.58 -3.48 -12.28
N SER A 89 -9.27 -3.22 -12.37
CA SER A 89 -8.44 -2.92 -11.20
C SER A 89 -8.62 -1.47 -10.73
N LYS A 90 -8.78 -0.52 -11.66
CA LYS A 90 -8.87 0.93 -11.41
C LYS A 90 -9.95 1.57 -12.28
N PRO A 91 -11.24 1.38 -11.96
CA PRO A 91 -12.35 1.92 -12.76
C PRO A 91 -12.30 3.45 -12.92
N GLY A 92 -11.74 4.14 -11.92
CA GLY A 92 -11.54 5.59 -11.96
C GLY A 92 -10.62 6.06 -13.08
N ALA A 93 -9.80 5.20 -13.69
CA ALA A 93 -8.95 5.54 -14.84
C ALA A 93 -9.73 6.22 -15.97
N LEU A 94 -10.96 5.76 -16.22
CA LEU A 94 -11.85 6.32 -17.23
C LEU A 94 -12.54 7.61 -16.79
N SER A 95 -12.54 7.93 -15.49
CA SER A 95 -13.22 9.13 -14.97
C SER A 95 -12.38 10.39 -15.08
N TYR A 96 -11.06 10.27 -15.26
CA TYR A 96 -10.17 11.41 -15.44
C TYR A 96 -10.24 11.98 -16.85
N ARG A 97 -9.95 13.28 -16.99
CA ARG A 97 -9.85 13.96 -18.29
C ARG A 97 -8.50 13.66 -18.95
N LEU A 98 -8.30 12.39 -19.28
CA LEU A 98 -7.06 11.94 -19.92
C LEU A 98 -6.87 12.64 -21.27
N GLU A 99 -7.95 12.86 -22.00
CA GLU A 99 -7.97 13.58 -23.28
C GLU A 99 -7.32 14.97 -23.21
N ASP A 100 -7.42 15.66 -22.07
CA ASP A 100 -6.94 17.03 -21.90
C ASP A 100 -5.45 17.09 -21.54
N HIS A 101 -4.93 16.06 -20.88
CA HIS A 101 -3.66 16.14 -20.14
C HIS A 101 -2.68 14.99 -20.41
N LEU A 102 -3.15 13.83 -20.88
CA LEU A 102 -2.35 12.62 -21.03
C LEU A 102 -1.11 12.84 -21.90
N ALA A 103 -1.30 13.34 -23.12
CA ALA A 103 -0.21 13.57 -24.08
C ALA A 103 0.86 14.53 -23.52
N ARG A 104 0.41 15.58 -22.84
CA ARG A 104 1.30 16.61 -22.29
C ARG A 104 2.10 16.08 -21.10
N ASN A 105 1.45 15.37 -20.19
CA ASN A 105 2.11 14.73 -19.05
C ASN A 105 3.07 13.62 -19.51
N PHE A 106 2.74 12.90 -20.57
CA PHE A 106 3.64 11.94 -21.21
C PHE A 106 4.90 12.61 -21.73
N ALA A 107 4.74 13.69 -22.51
CA ALA A 107 5.87 14.44 -23.07
C ALA A 107 6.80 14.95 -21.97
N TYR A 108 6.23 15.56 -20.92
CA TYR A 108 6.99 16.06 -19.76
C TYR A 108 7.79 14.95 -19.06
N LEU A 109 7.14 13.83 -18.72
CA LEU A 109 7.81 12.71 -18.04
C LEU A 109 8.89 12.06 -18.92
N GLN A 110 8.71 12.08 -20.24
CA GLN A 110 9.70 11.57 -21.18
C GLN A 110 10.89 12.52 -21.35
N SER A 111 10.65 13.81 -21.60
CA SER A 111 11.70 14.80 -21.87
C SER A 111 12.48 15.17 -20.61
N GLU A 112 11.77 15.48 -19.52
CA GLU A 112 12.40 16.04 -18.32
C GLU A 112 12.94 14.96 -17.38
N LEU A 113 12.23 13.83 -17.28
CA LEU A 113 12.56 12.75 -16.33
C LEU A 113 13.20 11.53 -17.01
N SER A 114 13.42 11.57 -18.34
CA SER A 114 14.00 10.46 -19.10
C SER A 114 13.26 9.12 -18.92
N ILE A 115 11.94 9.17 -18.70
CA ILE A 115 11.12 7.96 -18.51
C ILE A 115 10.77 7.38 -19.89
N ASN A 116 11.23 6.15 -20.16
CA ASN A 116 10.93 5.46 -21.41
C ASN A 116 9.46 5.01 -21.49
N HIS A 117 9.01 4.69 -22.70
CA HIS A 117 7.62 4.36 -22.98
C HIS A 117 7.09 3.15 -22.16
N ALA A 118 7.88 2.09 -22.03
CA ALA A 118 7.49 0.91 -21.22
C ALA A 118 7.28 1.26 -19.74
N SER A 119 8.16 2.09 -19.17
CA SER A 119 8.02 2.59 -17.81
C SER A 119 6.83 3.55 -17.67
N MET A 120 6.53 4.32 -18.71
CA MET A 120 5.33 5.15 -18.76
C MET A 120 4.05 4.31 -18.68
N MET A 121 3.97 3.21 -19.42
CA MET A 121 2.83 2.28 -19.37
C MET A 121 2.67 1.68 -17.98
N HIS A 122 3.79 1.33 -17.33
CA HIS A 122 3.78 0.87 -15.95
C HIS A 122 3.20 1.94 -15.00
N LEU A 123 3.68 3.18 -15.08
CA LEU A 123 3.18 4.30 -14.27
C LEU A 123 1.70 4.58 -14.50
N LEU A 124 1.26 4.63 -15.75
CA LEU A 124 -0.13 4.85 -16.13
C LEU A 124 -1.04 3.74 -15.60
N SER A 125 -0.58 2.49 -15.67
CA SER A 125 -1.32 1.34 -15.15
C SER A 125 -1.41 1.36 -13.63
N CYS A 126 -0.40 1.88 -12.94
CA CYS A 126 -0.39 2.02 -11.48
C CYS A 126 -1.19 3.24 -10.98
N HIS A 127 -1.06 4.40 -11.63
CA HIS A 127 -1.59 5.68 -11.15
C HIS A 127 -2.20 6.51 -12.29
N PRO A 128 -3.32 6.06 -12.89
CA PRO A 128 -3.91 6.72 -14.06
C PRO A 128 -4.39 8.15 -13.77
N HIS A 129 -4.74 8.43 -12.51
CA HIS A 129 -5.18 9.75 -12.06
C HIS A 129 -4.12 10.84 -12.25
N THR A 130 -2.83 10.50 -12.15
CA THR A 130 -1.72 11.44 -12.32
C THR A 130 -1.65 11.97 -13.74
N PHE A 131 -2.01 11.13 -14.72
CA PHE A 131 -1.96 11.50 -16.13
C PHE A 131 -3.14 12.35 -16.57
N GLY A 132 -4.24 12.34 -15.80
CA GLY A 132 -5.39 13.21 -16.00
C GLY A 132 -5.39 14.46 -15.12
N SER A 133 -4.30 14.76 -14.40
CA SER A 133 -4.15 16.02 -13.67
C SER A 133 -3.43 17.10 -14.47
N GLN A 134 -3.58 18.36 -14.06
CA GLN A 134 -2.84 19.47 -14.64
C GLN A 134 -1.32 19.22 -14.56
N GLN A 135 -0.59 19.56 -15.61
CA GLN A 135 0.86 19.38 -15.65
C GLN A 135 1.57 20.12 -14.51
N SER A 136 1.11 21.33 -14.14
CA SER A 136 1.67 22.08 -13.00
C SER A 136 1.62 21.29 -11.69
N THR A 137 0.57 20.49 -11.46
CA THR A 137 0.47 19.62 -10.29
C THR A 137 1.52 18.49 -10.34
N LEU A 138 1.80 17.97 -11.53
CA LEU A 138 2.84 16.94 -11.72
C LEU A 138 4.24 17.55 -11.53
N GLU A 139 4.50 18.73 -12.08
CA GLU A 139 5.74 19.47 -11.92
C GLU A 139 6.02 19.81 -10.45
N GLU A 140 5.02 20.27 -9.70
CA GLU A 140 5.16 20.57 -8.27
C GLU A 140 5.51 19.29 -7.48
N LYS A 141 4.91 18.14 -7.80
CA LYS A 141 5.28 16.85 -7.18
C LYS A 141 6.70 16.46 -7.52
N VAL A 142 7.11 16.59 -8.79
CA VAL A 142 8.47 16.27 -9.23
C VAL A 142 9.48 17.19 -8.55
N GLY A 143 9.19 18.49 -8.49
CA GLY A 143 9.98 19.49 -7.77
C GLY A 143 10.13 19.16 -6.29
N PHE A 144 9.04 18.75 -5.63
CA PHE A 144 9.11 18.28 -4.23
C PHE A 144 10.13 17.15 -4.05
N TRP A 145 10.08 16.12 -4.90
CA TRP A 145 11.00 14.99 -4.79
C TRP A 145 12.44 15.37 -5.16
N ARG A 146 12.62 16.19 -6.20
CA ARG A 146 13.93 16.74 -6.60
C ARG A 146 14.58 17.47 -5.43
N ASP A 147 13.86 18.42 -4.84
CA ASP A 147 14.37 19.31 -3.79
C ASP A 147 14.58 18.54 -2.47
N ARG A 148 13.65 17.66 -2.09
CA ARG A 148 13.75 16.89 -0.84
C ARG A 148 14.72 15.71 -0.91
N LEU A 149 15.06 15.23 -2.09
CA LEU A 149 16.04 14.16 -2.22
C LEU A 149 17.41 14.65 -2.65
N ASP A 150 17.54 15.96 -2.95
CA ASP A 150 18.75 16.55 -3.56
C ASP A 150 19.20 15.69 -4.75
N ALA A 151 18.26 15.48 -5.67
CA ALA A 151 18.37 14.55 -6.78
C ALA A 151 18.13 15.28 -8.10
N ASP A 152 18.84 14.90 -9.15
CA ASP A 152 18.51 15.35 -10.50
C ASP A 152 17.17 14.75 -11.00
N LEU A 153 16.61 15.34 -12.06
CA LEU A 153 15.32 14.92 -12.60
C LEU A 153 15.34 13.48 -13.16
N ALA A 154 16.47 13.02 -13.66
CA ALA A 154 16.61 11.65 -14.18
C ALA A 154 16.55 10.61 -13.05
N LEU A 155 17.16 10.92 -11.90
CA LEU A 155 17.09 10.10 -10.69
C LEU A 155 15.68 10.12 -10.11
N VAL A 156 15.01 11.28 -10.10
CA VAL A 156 13.58 11.36 -9.74
C VAL A 156 12.76 10.47 -10.67
N GLY A 157 13.01 10.51 -11.99
CA GLY A 157 12.37 9.62 -12.96
C GLY A 157 12.53 8.13 -12.60
N LYS A 158 13.75 7.69 -12.32
CA LYS A 158 14.03 6.31 -11.87
C LYS A 158 13.28 5.96 -10.58
N LEU A 159 13.22 6.89 -9.63
CA LEU A 159 12.51 6.69 -8.36
C LEU A 159 11.00 6.56 -8.55
N LEU A 160 10.39 7.38 -9.41
CA LEU A 160 8.96 7.29 -9.72
C LEU A 160 8.62 5.95 -10.38
N VAL A 161 9.45 5.48 -11.31
CA VAL A 161 9.27 4.16 -11.95
C VAL A 161 9.41 3.02 -10.93
N LYS A 162 10.40 3.09 -10.04
CA LYS A 162 10.62 2.09 -8.98
C LYS A 162 9.52 2.10 -7.92
N TYR A 163 9.00 3.28 -7.61
CA TYR A 163 7.97 3.51 -6.60
C TYR A 163 6.82 4.35 -7.18
N PRO A 164 5.94 3.77 -8.01
CA PRO A 164 4.87 4.53 -8.65
C PRO A 164 3.95 5.25 -7.63
N SER A 165 3.83 4.72 -6.41
CA SER A 165 3.01 5.29 -5.34
C SER A 165 3.39 6.72 -4.96
N LEU A 166 4.60 7.18 -5.29
CA LEU A 166 5.05 8.56 -5.07
C LEU A 166 4.25 9.60 -5.87
N LEU A 167 3.56 9.16 -6.92
CA LEU A 167 2.68 10.00 -7.74
C LEU A 167 1.29 10.19 -7.12
N SER A 168 0.90 9.35 -6.15
CA SER A 168 -0.45 9.35 -5.59
C SER A 168 -0.80 10.59 -4.76
N PRO A 169 0.04 11.01 -3.79
CA PRO A 169 -0.33 12.12 -2.93
C PRO A 169 -0.31 13.45 -3.68
N SER A 170 -1.10 14.42 -3.23
CA SER A 170 -0.98 15.80 -3.71
C SER A 170 0.27 16.47 -3.13
N PRO A 171 0.83 17.50 -3.78
CA PRO A 171 1.94 18.28 -3.22
C PRO A 171 1.64 18.79 -1.80
N ALA A 172 0.47 19.38 -1.60
CA ALA A 172 0.02 19.85 -0.28
C ALA A 172 0.01 18.75 0.79
N TYR A 173 -0.31 17.51 0.41
CA TYR A 173 -0.26 16.38 1.34
C TYR A 173 1.19 15.99 1.67
N LEU A 174 2.08 15.95 0.68
CA LEU A 174 3.51 15.68 0.89
C LEU A 174 4.14 16.69 1.85
N HIS A 175 3.84 17.99 1.69
CA HIS A 175 4.28 19.03 2.60
C HIS A 175 3.77 18.85 4.02
N LYS A 176 2.49 18.48 4.20
CA LYS A 176 1.93 18.18 5.53
C LYS A 176 2.58 16.98 6.18
N LYS A 177 2.87 15.92 5.41
CA LYS A 177 3.58 14.73 5.91
C LYS A 177 5.02 15.06 6.29
N TRP A 178 5.70 15.92 5.54
CA TRP A 178 7.03 16.40 5.90
C TRP A 178 7.01 17.18 7.22
N ALA A 179 6.12 18.18 7.32
CA ALA A 179 5.97 19.00 8.52
C ALA A 179 5.58 18.17 9.76
N GLU A 180 4.82 17.09 9.59
CA GLU A 180 4.54 16.13 10.66
C GLU A 180 5.82 15.49 11.20
N LEU A 181 6.75 15.08 10.34
CA LEU A 181 8.01 14.47 10.78
C LEU A 181 8.88 15.47 11.55
N GLU A 182 8.93 16.73 11.10
CA GLU A 182 9.60 17.81 11.83
C GLU A 182 8.95 18.03 13.21
N ALA A 183 7.62 18.14 13.26
CA ALA A 183 6.87 18.35 14.50
C ALA A 183 6.97 17.17 15.48
N VAL A 184 7.19 15.95 14.99
CA VAL A 184 7.42 14.76 15.81
C VAL A 184 8.75 14.82 16.56
N GLY A 185 9.72 15.56 16.02
CA GLY A 185 11.06 15.76 16.60
C GLY A 185 12.22 15.25 15.74
N PHE A 186 11.98 14.85 14.48
CA PHE A 186 13.10 14.48 13.60
C PHE A 186 13.78 15.72 13.04
N ASP A 187 15.11 15.74 13.09
CA ASP A 187 15.89 16.77 12.42
C ASP A 187 15.84 16.59 10.88
N PRO A 188 16.07 17.67 10.10
CA PRO A 188 16.00 17.59 8.64
C PRO A 188 16.89 16.50 8.02
N ALA A 189 18.12 16.31 8.51
CA ALA A 189 19.05 15.33 7.93
C ALA A 189 18.55 13.90 8.14
N THR A 190 18.00 13.62 9.33
CA THR A 190 17.34 12.34 9.62
C THR A 190 16.12 12.13 8.71
N ILE A 191 15.26 13.13 8.53
CA ILE A 191 14.11 13.03 7.62
C ILE A 191 14.58 12.71 6.19
N HIS A 192 15.60 13.43 5.69
CA HIS A 192 16.17 13.16 4.36
C HIS A 192 16.65 11.72 4.22
N ALA A 193 17.39 11.20 5.22
CA ALA A 193 17.86 9.81 5.22
C ALA A 193 16.69 8.81 5.22
N MET A 194 15.67 9.05 6.05
CA MET A 194 14.48 8.20 6.15
C MET A 194 13.68 8.17 4.85
N VAL A 195 13.47 9.33 4.22
CA VAL A 195 12.73 9.45 2.97
C VAL A 195 13.52 8.82 1.81
N ARG A 196 14.85 8.95 1.77
CA ARG A 196 15.70 8.24 0.79
C ARG A 196 15.60 6.72 0.95
N ALA A 197 15.60 6.22 2.18
CA ALA A 197 15.51 4.78 2.45
C ALA A 197 14.11 4.22 2.21
N VAL A 198 13.07 4.93 2.64
CA VAL A 198 11.66 4.52 2.57
C VAL A 198 10.79 5.70 2.14
N PRO A 199 10.76 6.04 0.83
CA PRO A 199 9.95 7.17 0.31
C PRO A 199 8.46 7.08 0.67
N ALA A 200 7.95 5.86 0.86
CA ALA A 200 6.58 5.58 1.24
C ALA A 200 6.16 6.23 2.59
N VAL A 201 7.11 6.67 3.42
CA VAL A 201 6.82 7.38 4.69
C VAL A 201 5.99 8.65 4.48
N LEU A 202 6.13 9.31 3.32
CA LEU A 202 5.37 10.51 2.96
C LEU A 202 4.10 10.21 2.16
N CYS A 203 3.89 8.96 1.74
CA CYS A 203 2.80 8.60 0.82
C CYS A 203 1.72 7.72 1.45
N ILE A 204 2.07 6.99 2.50
CA ILE A 204 1.18 6.01 3.13
C ILE A 204 0.70 6.51 4.50
N GLY A 205 -0.60 6.39 4.71
CA GLY A 205 -1.26 6.69 5.98
C GLY A 205 -1.98 8.03 5.98
N HIS A 206 -2.23 8.57 7.17
CA HIS A 206 -2.78 9.93 7.33
C HIS A 206 -1.74 10.81 8.04
N VAL A 207 -1.93 12.12 7.94
CA VAL A 207 -1.17 13.11 8.72
C VAL A 207 -1.56 12.94 10.18
N GLY A 208 -0.59 12.72 11.07
CA GLY A 208 -0.76 12.40 12.48
C GLY A 208 -0.41 10.94 12.81
N ARG A 209 -0.25 10.08 11.80
CA ARG A 209 0.11 8.66 12.01
C ARG A 209 1.51 8.48 12.57
N ALA A 210 2.49 9.25 12.11
CA ALA A 210 3.84 9.15 12.63
C ALA A 210 3.88 9.58 14.10
N THR A 211 3.20 10.68 14.45
CA THR A 211 3.04 11.14 15.83
C THR A 211 2.41 10.07 16.71
N GLY A 212 1.24 9.57 16.32
CA GLY A 212 0.54 8.53 17.08
C GLY A 212 1.36 7.25 17.24
N ASN A 213 2.14 6.86 16.23
CA ASN A 213 3.00 5.69 16.31
C ASN A 213 4.20 5.89 17.25
N VAL A 214 4.81 7.08 17.27
CA VAL A 214 5.88 7.40 18.23
C VAL A 214 5.32 7.41 19.66
N ASP A 215 4.18 8.06 19.88
CA ASP A 215 3.54 8.14 21.20
C ASP A 215 3.12 6.75 21.71
N PHE A 216 2.52 5.95 20.82
CA PHE A 216 2.16 4.57 21.09
C PHE A 216 3.38 3.75 21.52
N LEU A 217 4.46 3.76 20.74
CA LEU A 217 5.65 2.96 21.06
C LEU A 217 6.32 3.43 22.36
N THR A 218 6.36 4.75 22.59
CA THR A 218 6.88 5.34 23.83
C THR A 218 6.11 4.81 25.03
N ARG A 219 4.77 4.83 24.97
CA ARG A 219 3.89 4.35 26.04
C ARG A 219 4.00 2.84 26.26
N GLU A 220 3.90 2.04 25.19
CA GLU A 220 3.81 0.58 25.32
C GLU A 220 5.13 -0.11 25.68
N LEU A 221 6.26 0.50 25.30
CA LEU A 221 7.60 0.01 25.64
C LEU A 221 8.10 0.62 26.96
N GLY A 222 7.62 1.81 27.34
CA GLY A 222 8.06 2.51 28.55
C GLY A 222 9.50 3.02 28.44
N VAL A 223 9.92 3.42 27.23
CA VAL A 223 11.26 3.95 26.94
C VAL A 223 11.17 5.43 26.59
N SER A 224 12.31 6.11 26.52
CA SER A 224 12.32 7.54 26.20
C SER A 224 11.80 7.81 24.79
N ARG A 225 11.23 9.00 24.58
CA ARG A 225 10.81 9.43 23.24
C ARG A 225 12.00 9.46 22.27
N ASP A 226 13.17 9.90 22.73
CA ASP A 226 14.38 10.00 21.92
C ASP A 226 14.85 8.61 21.44
N ASP A 227 14.76 7.58 22.29
CA ASP A 227 15.04 6.20 21.88
C ASP A 227 14.08 5.71 20.80
N ILE A 228 12.80 6.08 20.89
CA ILE A 228 11.80 5.75 19.86
C ILE A 228 12.09 6.50 18.56
N LEU A 229 12.49 7.77 18.63
CA LEU A 229 12.88 8.55 17.45
C LEU A 229 14.09 7.90 16.77
N ALA A 230 15.15 7.56 17.52
CA ALA A 230 16.32 6.85 16.98
C ALA A 230 15.95 5.50 16.35
N CYS A 231 15.10 4.72 17.04
CA CYS A 231 14.58 3.43 16.58
C CYS A 231 13.78 3.55 15.27
N THR A 232 12.89 4.53 15.19
CA THR A 232 12.03 4.75 14.01
C THR A 232 12.75 5.44 12.85
N ALA A 233 13.83 6.18 13.12
CA ALA A 233 14.73 6.69 12.09
C ALA A 233 15.44 5.56 11.34
N VAL A 234 15.89 4.52 12.06
CA VAL A 234 16.50 3.31 11.46
C VAL A 234 15.46 2.45 10.74
N THR A 235 14.22 2.41 11.22
CA THR A 235 13.14 1.62 10.61
C THR A 235 11.88 2.46 10.33
N PRO A 236 11.90 3.34 9.29
CA PRO A 236 10.84 4.31 9.03
C PRO A 236 9.48 3.68 8.70
N VAL A 237 9.47 2.41 8.28
CA VAL A 237 8.22 1.67 8.02
C VAL A 237 7.32 1.58 9.27
N LEU A 238 7.87 1.74 10.48
CA LEU A 238 7.06 1.79 11.70
C LEU A 238 6.17 3.02 11.75
N LEU A 239 6.56 4.14 11.13
CA LEU A 239 5.78 5.39 11.13
C LEU A 239 4.54 5.35 10.22
N ILE A 240 4.42 4.33 9.35
CA ILE A 240 3.26 4.18 8.45
C ILE A 240 2.38 2.98 8.78
N LYS A 241 2.83 2.08 9.67
CA LYS A 241 2.06 0.93 10.13
C LYS A 241 0.91 1.35 11.03
N ASN A 242 -0.10 0.48 11.15
CA ASN A 242 -1.19 0.65 12.10
C ASN A 242 -0.79 0.04 13.45
N LEU A 243 0.03 0.76 14.21
CA LEU A 243 0.56 0.26 15.49
C LEU A 243 -0.49 0.29 16.60
N ASP A 244 -1.38 1.27 16.60
CA ASP A 244 -2.51 1.35 17.53
C ASP A 244 -3.67 0.43 17.08
N SER A 245 -3.38 -0.87 16.99
CA SER A 245 -4.36 -1.90 16.66
C SER A 245 -4.34 -3.03 17.68
N PRO A 246 -5.49 -3.70 17.93
CA PRO A 246 -5.53 -4.84 18.86
C PRO A 246 -4.49 -5.92 18.54
N LEU A 247 -4.22 -6.15 17.25
CA LEU A 247 -3.21 -7.11 16.78
C LEU A 247 -1.79 -6.73 17.23
N TYR A 248 -1.49 -5.43 17.31
CA TYR A 248 -0.16 -5.00 17.71
C TYR A 248 0.04 -5.05 19.23
N HIS A 249 -0.97 -4.70 20.02
CA HIS A 249 -0.93 -4.97 21.46
C HIS A 249 -0.78 -6.47 21.74
N LEU A 250 -1.47 -7.31 20.95
CA LEU A 250 -1.30 -8.76 21.02
C LEU A 250 0.13 -9.19 20.68
N LYS A 251 0.77 -8.55 19.68
CA LYS A 251 2.17 -8.80 19.34
C LYS A 251 3.09 -8.50 20.52
N LEU A 252 2.96 -7.33 21.15
CA LEU A 252 3.82 -6.95 22.28
C LEU A 252 3.64 -7.90 23.47
N ARG A 253 2.39 -8.27 23.79
CA ARG A 253 2.09 -9.30 24.80
C ARG A 253 2.65 -10.67 24.43
N PHE A 254 2.57 -11.07 23.16
CA PHE A 254 3.15 -12.35 22.71
C PHE A 254 4.68 -12.38 22.92
N LEU A 255 5.38 -11.30 22.58
CA LEU A 255 6.82 -11.20 22.82
C LEU A 255 7.16 -11.23 24.32
N ARG A 256 6.35 -10.58 25.16
CA ARG A 256 6.56 -10.50 26.61
C ARG A 256 6.19 -11.79 27.36
N ASP A 257 5.01 -12.33 27.10
CA ASP A 257 4.39 -13.36 27.95
C ASP A 257 4.60 -14.76 27.38
N PHE A 258 4.55 -14.91 26.05
CA PHE A 258 4.70 -16.20 25.40
C PHE A 258 6.16 -16.55 25.12
N ILE A 259 6.90 -15.62 24.49
CA ILE A 259 8.33 -15.81 24.18
C ILE A 259 9.20 -15.54 25.41
N GLN A 260 8.76 -14.64 26.30
CA GLN A 260 9.52 -14.21 27.48
C GLN A 260 10.90 -13.65 27.11
N VAL A 261 10.90 -12.72 26.15
CA VAL A 261 12.12 -12.04 25.69
C VAL A 261 12.74 -11.25 26.86
N PRO A 262 13.97 -11.59 27.31
CA PRO A 262 14.69 -10.83 28.31
C PRO A 262 15.03 -9.45 27.76
N ASP A 263 14.82 -8.41 28.58
CA ASP A 263 14.99 -7.01 28.17
C ASP A 263 14.35 -6.74 26.79
N LEU A 264 13.04 -6.98 26.70
CA LEU A 264 12.28 -6.81 25.47
C LEU A 264 12.50 -5.41 24.88
N GLN A 265 12.52 -4.38 25.73
CA GLN A 265 12.76 -3.00 25.32
C GLN A 265 14.12 -2.84 24.65
N GLY A 266 15.22 -3.21 25.32
CA GLY A 266 16.56 -3.09 24.76
C GLY A 266 16.73 -3.88 23.46
N GLN A 267 16.18 -5.10 23.39
CA GLN A 267 16.23 -5.90 22.16
C GLN A 267 15.48 -5.24 20.99
N LEU A 268 14.32 -4.63 21.26
CA LEU A 268 13.55 -3.94 20.23
C LEU A 268 14.18 -2.62 19.79
N LEU A 269 14.90 -1.92 20.68
CA LEU A 269 15.67 -0.73 20.32
C LEU A 269 16.91 -1.08 19.47
N ILE A 270 17.60 -2.17 19.80
CA ILE A 270 18.76 -2.64 19.02
C ILE A 270 18.31 -3.18 17.66
N ARG A 271 17.14 -3.84 17.58
CA ARG A 271 16.58 -4.39 16.34
C ARG A 271 15.12 -4.00 16.13
N PRO A 272 14.86 -2.75 15.71
CA PRO A 272 13.50 -2.24 15.47
C PRO A 272 12.74 -3.02 14.39
N THR A 273 13.46 -3.69 13.48
CA THR A 273 12.88 -4.48 12.39
C THR A 273 11.96 -5.59 12.88
N TYR A 274 12.15 -6.10 14.11
CA TYR A 274 11.27 -7.09 14.74
C TYR A 274 9.83 -6.58 14.88
N LEU A 275 9.66 -5.29 15.19
CA LEU A 275 8.36 -4.62 15.26
C LEU A 275 7.65 -4.62 13.89
N GLY A 276 8.43 -4.64 12.82
CA GLY A 276 7.94 -4.67 11.44
C GLY A 276 7.35 -6.02 11.01
N TYR A 277 7.78 -7.13 11.61
CA TYR A 277 7.36 -8.48 11.20
C TYR A 277 5.91 -8.83 11.59
N SER A 278 5.30 -9.72 10.81
CA SER A 278 3.94 -10.20 11.06
C SER A 278 3.91 -11.12 12.28
N LEU A 279 2.99 -10.87 13.21
CA LEU A 279 2.75 -11.79 14.33
C LEU A 279 2.26 -13.13 13.79
N VAL A 280 1.18 -13.11 13.01
CA VAL A 280 0.50 -14.32 12.53
C VAL A 280 1.31 -15.05 11.45
N GLY A 281 1.95 -14.30 10.55
CA GLY A 281 2.66 -14.88 9.41
C GLY A 281 4.11 -15.27 9.66
N ARG A 282 4.75 -14.77 10.72
CA ARG A 282 6.19 -14.97 10.93
C ARG A 282 6.57 -15.26 12.38
N ILE A 283 6.30 -14.32 13.29
CA ILE A 283 6.76 -14.44 14.68
C ILE A 283 6.11 -15.67 15.33
N GLY A 284 4.79 -15.72 15.32
CA GLY A 284 3.98 -16.77 15.93
C GLY A 284 4.34 -18.19 15.49
N PRO A 285 4.25 -18.53 14.20
CA PRO A 285 4.56 -19.88 13.71
C PRO A 285 5.98 -20.34 14.04
N ARG A 286 6.96 -19.44 13.90
CA ARG A 286 8.36 -19.77 14.19
C ARG A 286 8.61 -19.94 15.68
N SER A 287 8.06 -19.05 16.52
CA SER A 287 8.17 -19.17 17.98
C SER A 287 7.47 -20.43 18.50
N ALA A 288 6.31 -20.79 17.97
CA ALA A 288 5.62 -22.02 18.33
C ALA A 288 6.46 -23.26 17.99
N PHE A 289 7.07 -23.29 16.80
CA PHE A 289 8.00 -24.36 16.41
C PHE A 289 9.19 -24.47 17.37
N MET A 290 9.87 -23.35 17.63
CA MET A 290 11.03 -23.31 18.53
C MET A 290 10.66 -23.82 19.92
N LYS A 291 9.53 -23.37 20.48
CA LYS A 291 9.03 -23.79 21.79
C LYS A 291 8.74 -25.29 21.84
N HIS A 292 8.02 -25.81 20.85
CA HIS A 292 7.67 -27.22 20.77
C HIS A 292 8.91 -28.13 20.70
N ARG A 293 10.00 -27.65 20.08
CA ARG A 293 11.28 -28.36 20.00
C ARG A 293 12.22 -28.10 21.19
N GLY A 294 11.80 -27.33 22.20
CA GLY A 294 12.65 -26.97 23.34
C GLY A 294 13.84 -26.09 22.96
N LEU A 295 13.78 -25.38 21.83
CA LEU A 295 14.87 -24.54 21.34
C LEU A 295 14.82 -23.13 21.93
N PRO A 296 15.97 -22.44 22.06
CA PRO A 296 16.02 -21.09 22.63
C PRO A 296 15.17 -20.07 21.87
N LEU A 297 14.22 -19.46 22.58
CA LEU A 297 13.28 -18.47 22.05
C LEU A 297 13.73 -17.01 22.22
N HIS A 298 14.55 -16.75 23.23
CA HIS A 298 14.78 -15.43 23.80
C HIS A 298 15.64 -14.49 22.94
N THR A 299 16.35 -15.00 21.93
CA THR A 299 17.26 -14.20 21.08
C THR A 299 16.57 -13.54 19.89
N LEU A 300 15.34 -13.95 19.56
CA LEU A 300 14.55 -13.52 18.40
C LEU A 300 15.24 -13.62 17.03
N GLN A 301 16.50 -14.07 16.94
CA GLN A 301 17.28 -14.05 15.71
C GLN A 301 16.62 -14.90 14.60
N TYR A 302 15.95 -15.98 15.00
CA TYR A 302 15.21 -16.86 14.08
C TYR A 302 14.02 -16.15 13.39
N VAL A 303 13.44 -15.12 14.00
CA VAL A 303 12.37 -14.34 13.34
C VAL A 303 12.93 -13.44 12.24
N ALA A 304 14.23 -13.11 12.28
CA ALA A 304 14.89 -12.27 11.28
C ALA A 304 15.28 -13.02 10.00
N TYR A 305 15.31 -14.35 10.03
CA TYR A 305 15.70 -15.15 8.86
C TYR A 305 14.74 -14.91 7.68
N SER A 306 15.32 -14.79 6.48
CA SER A 306 14.56 -14.93 5.24
C SER A 306 13.87 -16.29 5.20
N GLU A 307 12.83 -16.46 4.38
CA GLU A 307 12.19 -17.77 4.26
C GLU A 307 13.17 -18.87 3.84
N ALA A 308 14.05 -18.58 2.88
CA ALA A 308 15.09 -19.52 2.45
C ALA A 308 16.07 -19.88 3.60
N ALA A 309 16.53 -18.88 4.36
CA ALA A 309 17.43 -19.12 5.49
C ALA A 309 16.72 -19.88 6.62
N TRP A 310 15.45 -19.58 6.87
CA TRP A 310 14.61 -20.29 7.84
C TRP A 310 14.43 -21.75 7.45
N LEU A 311 14.07 -22.05 6.20
CA LEU A 311 13.93 -23.42 5.70
C LEU A 311 15.26 -24.18 5.70
N ALA A 312 16.37 -23.54 5.31
CA ALA A 312 17.69 -24.14 5.35
C ALA A 312 18.13 -24.47 6.79
N TRP A 313 17.82 -23.58 7.74
CA TRP A 313 18.07 -23.82 9.16
C TRP A 313 17.21 -24.97 9.70
N LEU A 314 15.92 -25.00 9.37
CA LEU A 314 15.01 -26.09 9.73
C LEU A 314 15.50 -27.44 9.20
N ALA A 315 16.02 -27.50 7.98
CA ALA A 315 16.57 -28.73 7.39
C ALA A 315 17.81 -29.24 8.15
N LYS A 316 18.60 -28.34 8.76
CA LYS A 316 19.74 -28.72 9.60
C LYS A 316 19.29 -29.26 10.96
N VAL A 317 18.33 -28.59 11.59
CA VAL A 317 17.81 -28.96 12.93
C VAL A 317 16.88 -30.17 12.87
N GLY A 318 16.21 -30.40 11.74
CA GLY A 318 15.38 -31.57 11.47
C GLY A 318 16.17 -32.86 11.28
N LYS A 319 17.44 -32.80 10.91
CA LYS A 319 18.34 -33.97 10.81
C LYS A 319 18.88 -34.43 12.17
N SER A 320 18.83 -33.59 13.20
CA SER A 320 19.36 -33.88 14.54
C SER A 320 18.29 -34.26 15.58
N THR A 321 17.03 -34.48 15.17
CA THR A 321 15.95 -34.90 16.07
C THR A 321 15.24 -36.14 15.48
N PRO A 322 15.24 -37.30 16.16
CA PRO A 322 14.57 -38.49 15.65
C PRO A 322 13.06 -38.28 15.68
N GLY A 323 12.42 -38.43 14.52
CA GLY A 323 10.97 -38.55 14.36
C GLY A 323 10.20 -37.23 14.45
N CYS A 324 9.76 -36.69 13.30
CA CYS A 324 8.45 -36.02 13.16
C CYS A 324 8.30 -35.47 11.72
N GLY A 325 7.64 -36.24 10.86
CA GLY A 325 6.96 -35.72 9.68
C GLY A 325 5.59 -35.19 10.11
N GLY A 326 5.44 -33.86 10.15
CA GLY A 326 4.17 -33.23 10.51
C GLY A 326 4.17 -31.75 10.13
N THR A 327 3.15 -31.34 9.40
CA THR A 327 2.96 -29.98 8.87
C THR A 327 2.81 -28.94 9.97
N TYR A 328 3.47 -27.79 9.78
CA TYR A 328 3.36 -26.57 10.58
C TYR A 328 1.90 -26.11 10.70
N GLY A 329 1.20 -26.46 11.78
CA GLY A 329 -0.20 -26.03 11.91
C GLY A 329 -0.85 -26.18 13.29
N ASN A 330 -0.50 -27.20 14.09
CA ASN A 330 -1.30 -27.56 15.26
C ASN A 330 -0.57 -27.44 16.60
N CYS A 331 0.16 -26.34 16.84
CA CYS A 331 0.59 -26.03 18.19
C CYS A 331 -0.60 -25.40 18.94
N ARG A 332 -1.30 -26.18 19.78
CA ARG A 332 -2.47 -25.74 20.58
C ARG A 332 -2.20 -24.45 21.37
N ASP A 333 -0.95 -24.22 21.73
CA ASP A 333 -0.46 -23.01 22.39
C ASP A 333 -0.58 -21.74 21.54
N PHE A 334 -0.45 -21.82 20.21
CA PHE A 334 -0.57 -20.68 19.31
C PHE A 334 -2.03 -20.33 19.00
N ALA A 335 -2.93 -21.32 19.03
CA ALA A 335 -4.36 -21.12 18.77
C ALA A 335 -5.05 -20.18 19.79
N ARG A 336 -4.48 -20.00 20.98
CA ARG A 336 -4.94 -19.00 21.96
C ARG A 336 -4.55 -17.56 21.61
N TRP A 337 -3.68 -17.36 20.61
CA TRP A 337 -3.14 -16.08 20.17
C TRP A 337 -3.50 -15.71 18.72
N THR A 338 -4.38 -16.51 18.07
CA THR A 338 -4.92 -16.27 16.72
C THR A 338 -6.41 -16.07 16.77
#